data_AF-D8RIY7-F1
#
_entry.id   AF-D8RIY7-F1
#
_cell.length_a   1.000
_cell.length_b   1.000
_cell.length_c   1.000
_cell.angle_alpha   90.00
_cell.angle_beta   90.00
_cell.angle_gamma   90.00
#
_symmetry.space_group_name_H-M   'P 1'
#
loop_
_entity.id
_entity.type
_entity.pdbx_description
1 polymer ?
#
loop_
_entity_poly.entity_id
_entity_poly.type
_entity_poly.pdbx_seq_one_letter_code
_entity_poly.pdbx_strand_id
1 'polypeptide(L)'
;MALAKLALVVLFLAATVAIVSAVECKNNIADLLPCQAAAQSETSTPSTECCTAVGKFKDDPACLCSTIAAAQAAGFTIDAPVAATIPKRCKLDGYPTSCSKSK
;
A
#
# COMPACT_ATOMS: atom_id res chain seq x y z
N MET A 1 7.21 -31.94 -38.45
CA MET A 1 6.03 -31.52 -37.66
C MET A 1 6.25 -31.53 -36.14
N ALA A 2 7.09 -32.41 -35.58
CA ALA A 2 7.36 -32.46 -34.14
C ALA A 2 8.14 -31.23 -33.59
N LEU A 3 9.08 -30.69 -34.38
CA LEU A 3 9.91 -29.54 -33.99
C LEU A 3 9.11 -28.24 -33.82
N ALA A 4 8.11 -28.01 -34.67
CA ALA A 4 7.22 -26.84 -34.58
C ALA A 4 6.32 -26.88 -33.34
N LYS A 5 5.87 -28.09 -32.95
CA LYS A 5 5.09 -28.30 -31.72
C LYS A 5 5.93 -28.07 -30.47
N LEU A 6 7.20 -28.50 -30.49
CA LEU A 6 8.14 -28.27 -29.39
C LEU A 6 8.42 -26.77 -29.19
N ALA A 7 8.61 -26.03 -30.29
CA ALA A 7 8.80 -24.58 -30.25
C ALA A 7 7.56 -23.83 -29.70
N LEU A 8 6.35 -24.26 -30.09
CA LEU A 8 5.10 -23.71 -29.58
C LEU A 8 4.92 -23.95 -28.08
N VAL A 9 5.28 -25.13 -27.57
CA VAL A 9 5.18 -25.46 -26.15
C VAL A 9 6.18 -24.66 -25.31
N VAL A 10 7.40 -24.47 -25.80
CA VAL A 10 8.44 -23.64 -25.12
C VAL A 10 8.04 -22.17 -25.05
N LEU A 11 7.40 -21.63 -26.10
CA LEU A 11 6.85 -20.27 -26.11
C LEU A 11 5.73 -20.08 -25.08
N PHE A 12 4.88 -21.10 -24.88
CA PHE A 12 3.81 -21.05 -23.88
C PHE A 12 4.33 -21.16 -22.43
N LEU A 13 5.37 -21.95 -22.18
CA LEU A 13 5.95 -22.13 -20.84
C LEU A 13 6.70 -20.88 -20.35
N ALA A 14 7.32 -20.12 -21.24
CA ALA A 14 8.01 -18.87 -20.91
C ALA A 14 7.07 -17.72 -20.50
N ALA A 15 5.75 -17.87 -20.70
CA ALA A 15 4.73 -16.88 -20.34
C ALA A 15 4.22 -17.01 -18.89
N THR A 16 4.76 -17.93 -18.08
CA THR A 16 4.40 -18.01 -16.66
C THR A 16 5.14 -16.95 -15.86
N VAL A 17 4.53 -15.77 -15.88
CA VAL A 17 4.86 -14.56 -15.13
C VAL A 17 5.06 -14.86 -13.64
N ALA A 18 6.05 -14.16 -13.06
CA ALA A 18 6.36 -14.16 -11.63
C ALA A 18 5.09 -14.16 -10.77
N ILE A 19 4.95 -15.17 -9.92
CA ILE A 19 3.92 -15.21 -8.89
C ILE A 19 4.35 -14.20 -7.84
N VAL A 20 3.91 -12.95 -7.99
CA VAL A 20 4.09 -11.96 -6.93
C VAL A 20 3.29 -12.49 -5.76
N SER A 21 3.98 -12.90 -4.69
CA SER A 21 3.33 -13.23 -3.43
C SER A 21 2.63 -11.95 -2.98
N ALA A 22 1.33 -11.84 -3.19
CA ALA A 22 0.55 -10.79 -2.59
C ALA A 22 0.67 -11.01 -1.08
N VAL A 23 1.40 -10.14 -0.38
CA VAL A 23 1.07 -9.89 1.02
C VAL A 23 -0.42 -9.58 0.99
N GLU A 24 -1.23 -10.46 1.58
CA GLU A 24 -2.68 -10.30 1.63
C GLU A 24 -3.00 -9.19 2.61
N CYS A 25 -2.71 -7.97 2.18
CA CYS A 25 -3.21 -6.78 2.79
C CYS A 25 -4.70 -6.75 2.59
N LYS A 26 -5.42 -7.04 3.67
CA LYS A 26 -6.84 -6.77 3.76
C LYS A 26 -7.00 -5.26 3.90
N ASN A 27 -6.78 -4.56 2.79
CA ASN A 27 -6.84 -3.11 2.63
C ASN A 27 -8.22 -2.62 3.04
N ASN A 28 -8.39 -2.28 4.31
CA ASN A 28 -9.61 -1.71 4.80
C ASN A 28 -9.50 -0.19 4.73
N ILE A 29 -9.95 0.38 3.61
CA ILE A 29 -9.90 1.83 3.36
C ILE A 29 -10.64 2.61 4.47
N ALA A 30 -11.62 2.00 5.14
CA ALA A 30 -12.33 2.62 6.26
C ALA A 30 -11.40 2.94 7.45
N ASP A 31 -10.28 2.21 7.62
CA ASP A 31 -9.28 2.53 8.64
C ASP A 31 -8.58 3.88 8.35
N LEU A 32 -8.59 4.37 7.11
CA LEU A 32 -8.03 5.69 6.75
C LEU A 32 -9.03 6.84 6.83
N LEU A 33 -10.33 6.55 7.00
CA LEU A 33 -11.37 7.57 7.10
C LEU A 33 -11.09 8.62 8.21
N PRO A 34 -10.74 8.23 9.46
CA PRO A 34 -10.40 9.22 10.49
C PRO A 34 -9.12 10.02 10.16
N CYS A 35 -8.30 9.56 9.21
CA CYS A 35 -7.07 10.21 8.81
C CYS A 35 -7.23 11.22 7.68
N GLN A 36 -8.42 11.35 7.08
CA GLN A 36 -8.64 12.14 5.86
C GLN A 36 -8.03 13.55 5.91
N ALA A 37 -8.30 14.33 6.96
CA ALA A 37 -7.77 15.69 7.10
C ALA A 37 -6.23 15.73 7.19
N ALA A 38 -5.64 14.75 7.88
CA ALA A 38 -4.20 14.60 8.00
C ALA A 38 -3.55 14.03 6.73
N ALA A 39 -4.29 13.26 5.93
CA ALA A 39 -3.85 12.69 4.67
C ALA A 39 -3.84 13.70 3.52
N GLN A 40 -4.51 14.85 3.69
CA GLN A 40 -4.59 15.92 2.68
C GLN A 40 -3.67 17.10 2.99
N SER A 41 -3.27 17.28 4.25
CA SER A 41 -2.43 18.40 4.67
C SER A 41 -1.43 17.97 5.73
N GLU A 42 -0.16 18.39 5.59
CA GLU A 42 0.88 18.16 6.59
C GLU A 42 0.62 18.93 7.89
N THR A 43 -0.05 20.09 7.81
CA THR A 43 -0.32 20.96 8.96
C THR A 43 -1.50 20.49 9.80
N SER A 44 -2.35 19.63 9.23
CA SER A 44 -3.44 18.99 9.96
C SER A 44 -2.88 18.01 10.98
N THR A 45 -3.29 18.16 12.25
CA THR A 45 -2.92 17.23 13.31
C THR A 45 -3.77 15.95 13.20
N PRO A 46 -3.16 14.76 13.15
CA PRO A 46 -3.90 13.49 13.17
C PRO A 46 -4.72 13.37 14.45
N SER A 47 -5.94 12.87 14.34
CA SER A 47 -6.75 12.54 15.52
C SER A 47 -6.24 11.28 16.22
N THR A 48 -6.64 11.07 17.47
CA THR A 48 -6.30 9.85 18.23
C THR A 48 -6.82 8.59 17.51
N GLU A 49 -8.01 8.66 16.90
CA GLU A 49 -8.61 7.57 16.13
C GLU A 49 -7.77 7.27 14.88
N CYS A 50 -7.32 8.31 14.17
CA CYS A 50 -6.41 8.15 13.05
C CYS A 50 -5.12 7.44 13.47
N CYS A 51 -4.48 7.90 14.55
CA CYS A 51 -3.24 7.30 15.05
C CYS A 51 -3.45 5.85 15.50
N THR A 52 -4.59 5.54 16.10
CA THR A 52 -4.96 4.16 16.48
C THR A 52 -5.12 3.28 15.25
N ALA A 53 -5.75 3.80 14.19
CA ALA A 53 -5.96 3.06 12.96
C ALA A 53 -4.63 2.79 12.22
N VAL A 54 -3.78 3.81 12.03
CA VAL A 54 -2.48 3.63 11.38
C VAL A 54 -1.50 2.81 12.23
N GLY A 55 -1.67 2.80 13.56
CA GLY A 55 -0.89 1.97 14.48
C GLY A 55 -1.02 0.46 14.21
N LYS A 56 -2.14 0.01 13.64
CA LYS A 56 -2.36 -1.40 13.26
C LYS A 56 -1.39 -1.88 12.17
N PHE A 57 -0.83 -0.96 11.40
CA PHE A 57 0.06 -1.25 10.28
C PHE A 57 1.54 -1.14 10.67
N LYS A 58 1.86 -0.95 11.96
CA LYS A 58 3.25 -0.82 12.45
C LYS A 58 4.14 -1.98 12.03
N ASP A 59 3.63 -3.19 12.08
CA ASP A 59 4.37 -4.41 11.74
C ASP A 59 4.33 -4.71 10.23
N ASP A 60 3.48 -4.02 9.47
CA ASP A 60 3.36 -4.15 8.02
C ASP A 60 3.16 -2.79 7.33
N PRO A 61 4.24 -2.00 7.21
CA PRO A 61 4.16 -0.68 6.60
C PRO A 61 3.92 -0.73 5.09
N ALA A 62 4.27 -1.83 4.42
CA ALA A 62 3.93 -2.04 3.02
C ALA A 62 2.39 -2.08 2.85
N CYS A 63 1.70 -2.62 3.84
CA CYS A 63 0.25 -2.66 3.89
C CYS A 63 -0.42 -1.31 4.05
N LEU A 64 0.16 -0.43 4.88
CA LEU A 64 -0.32 0.95 4.96
C LEU A 64 -0.22 1.63 3.58
N CYS A 65 0.91 1.46 2.89
CA CYS A 65 1.12 2.06 1.58
C CYS A 65 0.17 1.49 0.51
N SER A 66 -0.10 0.19 0.55
CA SER A 66 -1.12 -0.45 -0.29
C SER A 66 -2.52 0.09 0.01
N THR A 67 -2.85 0.32 1.29
CA THR A 67 -4.14 0.88 1.71
C THR A 67 -4.29 2.34 1.26
N ILE A 68 -3.23 3.15 1.35
CA ILE A 68 -3.19 4.53 0.83
C ILE A 68 -3.41 4.53 -0.69
N ALA A 69 -2.74 3.63 -1.42
CA ALA A 69 -2.93 3.49 -2.86
C ALA A 69 -4.36 3.02 -3.22
N ALA A 70 -4.91 2.07 -2.47
CA ALA A 70 -6.27 1.57 -2.66
C ALA A 70 -7.31 2.67 -2.39
N ALA A 71 -7.10 3.51 -1.38
CA ALA A 71 -7.96 4.65 -1.10
C ALA A 71 -7.94 5.69 -2.23
N GLN A 72 -6.77 6.01 -2.79
CA GLN A 72 -6.70 6.87 -3.99
C GLN A 72 -7.43 6.26 -5.18
N ALA A 73 -7.25 4.95 -5.43
CA ALA A 73 -7.92 4.24 -6.50
C ALA A 73 -9.45 4.18 -6.31
N ALA A 74 -9.93 4.19 -5.06
CA ALA A 74 -11.34 4.28 -4.71
C ALA A 74 -11.92 5.71 -4.78
N GLY A 75 -11.13 6.71 -5.16
CA GLY A 75 -11.57 8.09 -5.36
C GLY A 75 -11.48 9.00 -4.12
N PHE A 76 -10.83 8.55 -3.05
CA PHE A 76 -10.56 9.42 -1.90
C PHE A 76 -9.49 10.45 -2.26
N THR A 77 -9.74 11.72 -1.94
CA THR A 77 -8.74 12.78 -2.06
C THR A 77 -7.70 12.60 -0.96
N ILE A 78 -6.57 11.99 -1.31
CA ILE A 78 -5.42 11.74 -0.42
C ILE A 78 -4.16 12.21 -1.14
N ASP A 79 -3.30 12.92 -0.42
CA ASP A 79 -1.95 13.21 -0.86
C ASP A 79 -1.03 12.10 -0.31
N ALA A 80 -0.51 11.25 -1.20
CA ALA A 80 0.28 10.08 -0.82
C ALA A 80 1.55 10.40 0.00
N PRO A 81 2.42 11.35 -0.41
CA PRO A 81 3.57 11.72 0.41
C PRO A 81 3.16 12.29 1.77
N VAL A 82 2.10 13.11 1.84
CA VAL A 82 1.57 13.62 3.11
C VAL A 82 1.03 12.49 4.00
N ALA A 83 0.23 11.58 3.44
CA ALA A 83 -0.34 10.45 4.17
C ALA A 83 0.75 9.51 4.72
N ALA A 84 1.85 9.31 3.98
CA ALA A 84 2.99 8.51 4.44
C ALA A 84 3.70 9.11 5.67
N THR A 85 3.52 10.40 5.96
CA THR A 85 4.08 11.03 7.18
C THR A 85 3.19 10.89 8.42
N ILE A 86 1.94 10.41 8.27
CA ILE A 86 1.00 10.29 9.40
C ILE A 86 1.59 9.48 10.56
N PRO A 87 2.23 8.31 10.34
CA PRO A 87 2.80 7.56 11.45
C PRO A 87 3.83 8.35 12.26
N LYS A 88 4.68 9.15 11.58
CA LYS A 88 5.64 10.04 12.24
C LYS A 88 4.94 11.14 13.04
N ARG A 89 3.89 11.76 12.48
CA ARG A 89 3.08 12.79 13.18
C ARG A 89 2.34 12.21 14.39
N CYS A 90 1.95 10.93 14.32
CA CYS A 90 1.40 10.15 15.42
C CYS A 90 2.45 9.63 16.42
N LYS A 91 3.75 9.92 16.21
CA LYS A 91 4.85 9.45 17.04
C LYS A 91 4.91 7.92 17.18
N LEU A 92 4.60 7.21 16.10
CA LEU A 92 4.73 5.75 16.03
C LEU A 92 6.18 5.38 15.68
N ASP A 93 6.92 4.89 16.68
CA ASP A 93 8.31 4.46 16.49
C ASP A 93 8.43 3.23 15.58
N GLY A 94 9.51 3.14 14.83
CA GLY A 94 9.82 2.00 13.96
C GLY A 94 9.09 2.01 12.61
N TYR A 95 8.29 3.03 12.32
CA TYR A 95 7.62 3.18 11.04
C TYR A 95 8.59 3.66 9.95
N PRO A 96 8.61 3.06 8.75
CA PRO A 96 9.36 3.63 7.64
C PRO A 96 8.81 5.01 7.29
N THR A 97 9.74 5.90 6.95
CA THR A 97 9.46 7.33 6.72
C THR A 97 8.87 7.63 5.35
N SER A 98 8.71 6.62 4.49
CA SER A 98 8.13 6.78 3.16
C SER A 98 7.49 5.50 2.64
N CYS A 99 6.42 5.67 1.86
CA CYS A 99 5.87 4.62 1.01
C CYS A 99 6.75 4.44 -0.23
N SER A 100 7.90 3.80 -0.02
CA SER A 100 8.74 3.38 -1.14
C SER A 100 8.00 2.28 -1.90
N LYS A 101 7.86 2.46 -3.22
CA LYS A 101 7.21 1.51 -4.12
C LYS A 101 7.92 0.16 -3.96
N SER A 102 7.27 -0.81 -3.30
CA SER A 102 7.76 -2.19 -3.30
C SER A 102 7.73 -2.65 -4.76
N LYS A 103 8.93 -2.91 -5.29
CA LYS A 103 9.16 -3.19 -6.70
C LYS A 103 8.61 -4.55 -7.10
#